data_AF-A0A838V913-F1
#
_entry.id   AF-A0A838V913-F1
#
_cell.length_a   1.000
_cell.length_b   1.000
_cell.length_c   1.000
_cell.angle_alpha   90.00
_cell.angle_beta   90.00
_cell.angle_gamma   90.00
#
_symmetry.space_group_name_H-M   'P 1'
#
loop_
_entity.id
_entity.type
_entity.pdbx_description
1 polymer ?
#
loop_
_entity_poly.entity_id
_entity_poly.type
_entity_poly.pdbx_seq_one_letter_code
_entity_poly.pdbx_strand_id
1 'polypeptide(L)'
;DSRNPPLFRHARAFCLSVAGWHAVAGRSADGEPGWSHVAACRTGAEGPGLAVDAGWSKSPNAPVWTGGEVRGQVAPDRSAVYRLVAVTPAPRLSPSAPPSLDLIPNNHRAYAVQWFLFAAIAAVIYALALRRRASPPRR
;
A
#
# COMPACT_ATOMS: atom_id res chain seq x y z
N ASP A 1 11.17 -13.73 -2.66
CA ASP A 1 11.60 -12.95 -3.84
C ASP A 1 11.08 -11.53 -3.67
N SER A 2 11.94 -10.52 -3.75
CA SER A 2 11.53 -9.11 -3.64
C SER A 2 10.65 -8.66 -4.80
N ARG A 3 10.70 -9.36 -5.94
CA ARG A 3 9.86 -9.08 -7.12
C ARG A 3 8.43 -9.58 -7.00
N ASN A 4 8.17 -10.53 -6.10
CA ASN A 4 6.83 -11.05 -5.85
C ASN A 4 6.64 -11.34 -4.34
N PRO A 5 6.46 -10.29 -3.53
CA PRO A 5 6.25 -10.46 -2.10
C PRO A 5 4.91 -11.15 -1.83
N PRO A 6 4.81 -12.04 -0.83
CA PRO A 6 3.58 -12.73 -0.47
C PRO A 6 2.61 -11.80 0.28
N LEU A 7 2.14 -10.73 -0.37
CA LEU A 7 1.26 -9.73 0.22
C LEU A 7 -0.06 -10.37 0.70
N PHE A 8 -0.62 -9.78 1.77
CA PHE A 8 -1.88 -10.17 2.41
C PHE A 8 -1.89 -11.61 2.94
N ARG A 9 -0.72 -12.22 3.14
CA ARG A 9 -0.59 -13.55 3.75
C ARG A 9 -0.12 -13.44 5.19
N HIS A 10 -0.55 -14.38 6.01
CA HIS A 10 -0.01 -14.55 7.35
C HIS A 10 1.45 -15.00 7.29
N ALA A 11 2.27 -14.39 8.15
CA ALA A 11 3.66 -14.74 8.30
C ALA A 11 4.10 -14.55 9.76
N ARG A 12 5.22 -15.19 10.09
CA ARG A 12 5.90 -15.04 11.38
C ARG A 12 7.35 -14.69 11.15
N ALA A 13 7.90 -13.84 11.99
CA ALA A 13 9.30 -13.46 11.97
C ALA A 13 9.78 -13.11 13.37
N PHE A 14 11.09 -12.99 13.55
CA PHE A 14 11.68 -12.58 14.82
C PHE A 14 12.49 -11.31 14.64
N CYS A 15 12.10 -10.25 15.35
CA CYS A 15 12.83 -8.99 15.42
C CYS A 15 13.86 -9.09 16.53
N LEU A 16 15.14 -9.29 16.22
CA LEU A 16 16.19 -9.41 17.25
C LEU A 16 16.42 -8.09 17.98
N SER A 17 16.48 -7.00 17.22
CA SER A 17 16.60 -5.66 17.76
C SER A 17 15.99 -4.65 16.79
N VAL A 18 15.45 -3.57 17.35
CA VAL A 18 14.97 -2.43 16.57
C VAL A 18 16.14 -1.50 16.26
N ALA A 19 16.45 -1.34 14.97
CA ALA A 19 17.48 -0.43 14.48
C ALA A 19 16.96 1.00 14.27
N GLY A 20 15.65 1.19 14.14
CA GLY A 20 15.04 2.50 13.96
C GLY A 20 13.52 2.42 13.87
N TRP A 21 12.88 3.58 13.97
CA TRP A 21 11.43 3.74 13.90
C TRP A 21 11.06 4.77 12.86
N HIS A 22 9.92 4.56 12.22
CA HIS A 22 9.22 5.60 11.50
C HIS A 22 7.70 5.45 11.74
N ALA A 23 7.02 6.60 11.82
CA ALA A 23 5.58 6.64 11.94
C ALA A 23 4.96 6.94 10.57
N VAL A 24 3.92 6.19 10.21
CA VAL A 24 3.16 6.40 8.98
C VAL A 24 1.70 6.67 9.32
N ALA A 25 1.07 7.57 8.56
CA ALA A 25 -0.36 7.80 8.69
C ALA A 25 -1.12 6.48 8.43
N GLY A 26 -1.99 6.11 9.35
CA GLY A 26 -2.69 4.83 9.32
C GLY A 26 -3.94 4.83 10.17
N ARG A 27 -4.59 3.67 10.25
CA ARG A 27 -5.77 3.45 11.09
C ARG A 27 -5.52 2.35 12.12
N SER A 28 -6.20 2.44 13.25
CA SER A 28 -6.31 1.30 14.18
C SER A 28 -7.18 0.20 13.57
N ALA A 29 -7.20 -0.99 14.18
CA ALA A 29 -8.13 -2.05 13.82
C ALA A 29 -9.61 -1.64 13.93
N ASP A 30 -9.92 -0.66 14.79
CA ASP A 30 -11.27 -0.09 14.96
C ASP A 30 -11.58 1.03 13.94
N GLY A 31 -10.63 1.37 13.05
CA GLY A 31 -10.81 2.37 12.00
C GLY A 31 -10.42 3.80 12.41
N GLU A 32 -9.92 4.02 13.62
CA GLU A 32 -9.54 5.35 14.11
C GLU A 32 -8.31 5.89 13.36
N PRO A 33 -8.33 7.14 12.87
CA PRO A 33 -7.19 7.76 12.19
C PRO A 33 -6.08 8.14 13.16
N GLY A 34 -4.82 7.83 12.82
CA GLY A 34 -3.65 8.12 13.64
C GLY A 34 -2.35 7.64 13.00
N TRP A 35 -1.45 7.08 13.81
CA TRP A 35 -0.10 6.72 13.40
C TRP A 35 0.17 5.23 13.62
N SER A 36 0.55 4.53 12.55
CA SER A 36 1.14 3.20 12.60
C SER A 36 2.65 3.32 12.80
N HIS A 37 3.19 2.55 13.73
CA HIS A 37 4.58 2.59 14.15
C HIS A 37 5.35 1.43 13.52
N VAL A 38 6.23 1.75 12.58
CA VAL A 38 6.98 0.75 11.82
C VAL A 38 8.43 0.70 12.30
N ALA A 39 8.81 -0.45 12.87
CA ALA A 39 10.15 -0.76 13.29
C ALA A 39 10.98 -1.33 12.13
N ALA A 40 12.18 -0.81 11.96
CA ALA A 40 13.23 -1.45 11.17
C ALA A 40 13.94 -2.47 12.07
N CYS A 41 13.65 -3.75 11.89
CA CYS A 41 14.16 -4.85 12.69
C CYS A 41 15.40 -5.49 12.06
N ARG A 42 16.42 -5.74 12.88
CA ARG A 42 17.51 -6.65 12.52
C ARG A 42 17.05 -8.09 12.69
N THR A 43 17.28 -8.90 11.67
CA THR A 43 17.10 -10.35 11.69
C THR A 43 18.49 -10.98 11.68
N GLY A 44 18.75 -12.04 12.45
CA GLY A 44 20.12 -12.54 12.72
C GLY A 44 20.88 -13.13 11.54
N ALA A 45 20.32 -13.08 10.33
CA ALA A 45 20.99 -13.44 9.09
C ALA A 45 21.38 -12.15 8.33
N GLU A 46 22.47 -12.18 7.55
CA GLU A 46 22.87 -11.15 6.58
C GLU A 46 21.80 -10.99 5.48
N GLY A 47 20.64 -10.48 5.87
CA GLY A 47 19.49 -10.21 5.04
C GLY A 47 19.09 -8.74 5.16
N PRO A 48 18.18 -8.27 4.29
CA PRO A 48 17.83 -6.86 4.13
C PRO A 48 17.09 -6.22 5.32
N GLY A 49 17.11 -6.84 6.51
CA GLY A 49 16.28 -6.47 7.66
C GLY A 49 14.81 -6.79 7.44
N LEU A 50 13.99 -6.52 8.45
CA LEU A 50 12.54 -6.73 8.44
C LEU A 50 11.84 -5.44 8.86
N ALA A 51 10.88 -4.97 8.06
CA ALA A 51 9.97 -3.92 8.52
C ALA A 51 8.80 -4.55 9.28
N VAL A 52 8.52 -4.07 10.49
CA VAL A 52 7.39 -4.53 11.33
C VAL A 52 6.53 -3.34 11.70
N ASP A 53 5.26 -3.35 11.29
CA ASP A 53 4.27 -2.47 11.90
C ASP A 53 3.89 -3.09 13.25
N ALA A 54 4.39 -2.44 14.30
CA ALA A 54 4.29 -2.92 15.67
C ALA A 54 2.96 -2.51 16.33
N GLY A 55 2.11 -1.72 15.67
CA GLY A 55 0.87 -1.22 16.21
C GLY A 55 0.66 0.27 15.96
N TRP A 56 -0.43 0.78 16.51
CA TRP A 56 -0.97 2.10 16.22
C TRP A 56 -1.14 2.93 17.49
N SER A 57 -0.98 4.25 17.38
CA SER A 57 -1.40 5.20 18.43
C SER A 57 -1.79 6.57 17.87
N LYS A 58 -2.35 7.44 18.72
CA LYS A 58 -2.65 8.85 18.35
C LYS A 58 -1.40 9.74 18.28
N SER A 59 -0.27 9.28 18.82
CA SER A 59 0.98 10.04 18.83
C SER A 59 1.96 9.46 17.80
N PRO A 60 2.70 10.31 17.04
CA PRO A 60 3.75 9.84 16.15
C PRO A 60 5.05 9.46 16.87
N ASN A 61 5.13 9.67 18.19
CA ASN A 61 6.35 9.42 18.96
C ASN A 61 6.71 7.93 18.95
N ALA A 62 7.99 7.63 18.74
CA ALA A 62 8.49 6.27 18.70
C ALA A 62 8.16 5.53 20.01
N PRO A 63 7.59 4.31 19.93
CA PRO A 63 7.23 3.53 21.10
C PRO A 63 8.46 2.87 21.72
N VAL A 64 8.32 2.43 22.97
CA VAL A 64 9.35 1.67 23.67
C VAL A 64 9.09 0.18 23.45
N TRP A 65 9.68 -0.36 22.38
CA TRP A 65 9.69 -1.79 22.07
C TRP A 65 11.03 -2.18 21.45
N THR A 66 11.61 -3.28 21.92
CA THR A 66 12.99 -3.70 21.56
C THR A 66 13.04 -4.83 20.55
N GLY A 67 11.91 -5.48 20.25
CA GLY A 67 11.83 -6.63 19.36
C GLY A 67 11.15 -7.83 20.03
N GLY A 68 11.25 -8.99 19.39
CA GLY A 68 10.62 -10.24 19.80
C GLY A 68 10.01 -11.00 18.62
N GLU A 69 9.27 -12.07 18.95
CA GLU A 69 8.49 -12.81 17.96
C GLU A 69 7.33 -11.94 17.47
N VAL A 70 7.16 -11.86 16.16
CA VAL A 70 6.09 -11.13 15.50
C VAL A 70 5.30 -12.11 14.64
N ARG A 71 4.01 -12.23 14.92
CA ARG A 71 3.04 -12.90 14.06
C ARG A 71 2.15 -11.84 13.45
N GLY A 72 1.96 -11.90 12.13
CA GLY A 72 1.37 -10.80 11.40
C GLY A 72 0.84 -11.18 10.03
N GLN A 73 0.41 -10.16 9.31
CA GLN A 73 0.10 -10.24 7.88
C GLN A 73 1.06 -9.34 7.09
N VAL A 74 1.53 -9.83 5.94
CA VAL A 74 2.43 -9.09 5.07
C VAL A 74 1.63 -7.99 4.35
N ALA A 75 2.07 -6.75 4.48
CA ALA A 75 1.49 -5.59 3.84
C ALA A 75 2.48 -4.93 2.89
N PRO A 76 1.99 -4.25 1.83
CA PRO A 76 2.87 -3.40 1.03
C PRO A 76 3.41 -2.26 1.88
N ASP A 77 4.67 -1.91 1.65
CA ASP A 77 5.33 -0.77 2.29
C ASP A 77 5.93 0.16 1.23
N ARG A 78 6.12 1.43 1.56
CA ARG A 78 6.72 2.41 0.64
C ARG A 78 8.23 2.55 0.81
N SER A 79 8.71 2.35 2.05
CA SER A 79 10.12 2.47 2.43
C SER A 79 10.83 1.12 2.36
N ALA A 80 10.10 0.03 2.61
CA ALA A 80 10.53 -1.35 2.42
C ALA A 80 9.73 -2.02 1.29
N VAL A 81 10.20 -3.17 0.79
CA VAL A 81 9.45 -3.96 -0.21
C VAL A 81 8.10 -4.45 0.37
N TYR A 82 8.10 -4.80 1.66
CA TYR A 82 6.93 -5.20 2.42
C TYR A 82 7.19 -4.98 3.90
N ARG A 83 6.12 -4.90 4.70
CA ARG A 83 6.19 -4.93 6.16
C ARG A 83 5.29 -6.03 6.73
N LEU A 84 5.61 -6.49 7.94
CA LEU A 84 4.77 -7.41 8.68
C LEU A 84 3.91 -6.61 9.67
N VAL A 85 2.59 -6.58 9.47
CA VAL A 85 1.65 -5.94 10.40
C VAL A 85 1.33 -6.91 11.52
N ALA A 86 1.78 -6.59 12.73
CA ALA A 86 1.64 -7.46 13.89
C ALA A 86 0.16 -7.64 14.28
N VAL A 87 -0.26 -8.89 14.49
CA VAL A 87 -1.59 -9.20 15.04
C VAL A 87 -1.66 -8.76 16.51
N THR A 88 -0.59 -9.00 17.26
CA THR A 88 -0.45 -8.53 18.64
C THR A 88 0.39 -7.26 18.64
N PRO A 89 -0.16 -6.11 19.04
CA PRO A 89 0.60 -4.87 19.07
C PRO A 89 1.69 -4.91 20.14
N ALA A 90 2.74 -4.13 19.94
CA ALA A 90 3.75 -3.88 20.96
C ALA A 90 3.14 -3.18 22.19
N PRO A 91 3.78 -3.26 23.37
CA PRO A 91 3.23 -2.70 24.60
C PRO A 91 2.82 -1.23 24.47
N ARG A 92 1.64 -0.89 25.00
CA ARG A 92 1.03 0.45 24.96
C ARG A 92 0.65 0.97 23.57
N LEU A 93 0.62 0.10 22.56
CA LEU A 93 0.00 0.40 21.26
C LEU A 93 -1.33 -0.33 21.12
N SER A 94 -2.21 0.23 20.30
CA SER A 94 -3.41 -0.46 19.82
C SER A 94 -3.07 -1.27 18.56
N PRO A 95 -3.87 -2.27 18.19
CA PRO A 95 -3.68 -2.97 16.93
C PRO A 95 -3.82 -2.03 15.73
N SER A 96 -2.90 -2.13 14.77
CA SER A 96 -3.02 -1.48 13.45
C SER A 96 -4.12 -2.16 12.64
N ALA A 97 -4.73 -1.41 11.71
CA ALA A 97 -5.68 -1.98 10.77
C ALA A 97 -5.04 -3.13 9.99
N PRO A 98 -5.72 -4.29 9.85
CA PRO A 98 -5.19 -5.38 9.05
C PRO A 98 -5.05 -4.94 7.58
N PRO A 99 -4.02 -5.41 6.87
CA PRO A 99 -3.89 -5.12 5.46
C PRO A 99 -5.07 -5.74 4.69
N SER A 100 -5.73 -4.94 3.86
CA SER A 100 -6.84 -5.38 3.01
C SER A 100 -6.61 -4.95 1.56
N LEU A 101 -7.11 -5.76 0.62
CA LEU A 101 -7.17 -5.43 -0.80
C LEU A 101 -8.07 -4.23 -1.07
N ASP A 102 -9.07 -3.99 -0.23
CA ASP A 102 -10.01 -2.86 -0.37
C ASP A 102 -9.32 -1.50 -0.20
N LEU A 103 -8.14 -1.49 0.42
CA LEU A 103 -7.31 -0.28 0.58
C LEU A 103 -6.53 0.07 -0.70
N ILE A 104 -6.50 -0.81 -1.70
CA ILE A 104 -5.89 -0.54 -3.00
C ILE A 104 -6.94 0.16 -3.88
N PRO A 105 -6.72 1.42 -4.31
CA PRO A 105 -7.68 2.14 -5.13
C PRO A 105 -7.96 1.41 -6.46
N ASN A 106 -9.24 1.09 -6.73
CA ASN A 106 -9.67 0.51 -8.01
C ASN A 106 -10.14 1.61 -8.98
N ASN A 107 -9.21 2.10 -9.81
CA ASN A 107 -9.47 3.16 -10.80
C ASN A 107 -9.74 2.61 -12.22
N HIS A 108 -9.85 1.30 -12.41
CA HIS A 108 -9.97 0.67 -13.73
C HIS A 108 -11.23 1.11 -14.50
N ARG A 109 -12.35 1.33 -13.79
CA ARG A 109 -13.60 1.81 -14.43
C ARG A 109 -13.43 3.21 -15.02
N ALA A 110 -12.77 4.11 -14.31
CA ALA A 110 -12.54 5.48 -14.78
C ALA A 110 -11.66 5.46 -16.03
N TYR A 111 -10.62 4.63 -16.03
CA TYR A 111 -9.73 4.48 -17.20
C TYR A 111 -10.45 3.86 -18.41
N ALA A 112 -11.34 2.89 -18.18
CA ALA A 112 -12.17 2.32 -19.25
C ALA A 112 -13.07 3.39 -19.89
N VAL A 113 -13.78 4.19 -19.08
CA VAL A 113 -14.62 5.30 -19.57
C VAL A 113 -13.78 6.30 -20.37
N GLN A 114 -12.60 6.66 -19.87
CA GLN A 114 -11.68 7.55 -20.58
C GLN A 114 -11.33 7.03 -21.98
N TRP A 115 -11.02 5.74 -22.12
CA TRP A 115 -10.73 5.14 -23.43
C TRP A 115 -11.91 5.17 -24.38
N PHE A 116 -13.13 4.90 -23.89
CA PHE A 116 -14.33 5.00 -24.73
C PHE A 116 -14.60 6.43 -25.19
N LEU A 117 -14.36 7.43 -24.34
CA LEU A 117 -14.46 8.83 -24.74
C LEU A 117 -13.43 9.19 -25.82
N PHE A 118 -12.19 8.75 -25.69
CA PHE A 118 -11.17 8.96 -26.73
C PHE A 118 -11.54 8.28 -28.05
N ALA A 119 -12.02 7.03 -28.00
CA ALA A 119 -12.48 6.31 -29.18
C ALA A 119 -13.68 7.02 -29.84
N ALA A 120 -14.63 7.51 -29.05
CA ALA A 120 -15.79 8.25 -29.55
C ALA A 120 -15.37 9.57 -30.23
N ILE A 121 -14.47 10.34 -29.61
CA ILE A 121 -13.94 11.58 -30.20
C ILE A 121 -13.21 11.26 -31.52
N ALA A 122 -12.36 10.24 -31.55
CA ALA A 122 -11.66 9.82 -32.76
C ALA A 122 -12.63 9.41 -33.87
N ALA A 123 -13.68 8.65 -33.54
CA ALA A 123 -14.72 8.26 -34.48
C ALA A 123 -15.49 9.47 -35.04
N VAL A 124 -15.82 10.46 -34.20
CA VAL A 124 -16.46 11.71 -34.65
C VAL A 124 -15.54 12.47 -35.60
N ILE A 125 -14.28 12.66 -35.25
CA ILE A 125 -13.29 13.33 -36.11
C ILE A 125 -13.16 12.60 -37.45
N TYR A 126 -13.06 11.28 -37.42
CA TYR A 126 -12.95 10.45 -38.62
C TYR A 126 -14.19 10.57 -39.52
N ALA A 127 -15.39 10.53 -38.93
CA ALA A 127 -16.64 10.73 -39.67
C ALA A 127 -16.72 12.13 -40.29
N LEU A 128 -16.32 13.18 -39.56
CA LEU A 128 -16.24 14.55 -40.09
C LEU A 128 -15.23 14.65 -41.24
N ALA A 129 -14.07 14.01 -41.13
CA ALA A 129 -13.07 13.96 -42.19
C ALA A 129 -13.60 13.28 -43.47
N LEU A 130 -14.29 12.15 -43.32
CA LEU A 130 -14.94 11.45 -44.44
C LEU A 130 -16.00 12.32 -45.13
N ARG A 131 -16.86 12.99 -44.35
CA ARG A 131 -17.90 13.89 -44.89
C ARG A 131 -17.31 15.07 -45.66
N ARG A 132 -16.19 15.64 -45.19
CA ARG A 132 -15.48 16.72 -45.89
C ARG A 132 -14.87 16.24 -47.20
N ARG A 133 -14.34 15.00 -47.24
CA ARG A 133 -13.80 14.40 -48.47
C ARG A 133 -14.88 14.09 -49.52
N ALA A 134 -16.08 13.73 -49.08
CA ALA A 134 -17.17 13.33 -49.97
C ALA A 134 -18.00 14.52 -50.53
N SER A 135 -17.82 15.73 -50.01
CA SER A 135 -18.57 16.91 -50.46
C SER A 135 -17.88 17.56 -51.67
N PRO A 136 -18.59 17.89 -52.77
CA PRO A 136 -18.00 18.58 -53.93
C PRO A 136 -17.49 19.98 -53.52
N PRO A 137 -16.46 20.53 -54.19
CA PRO A 137 -16.01 21.90 -53.92
C PRO A 137 -17.18 22.87 -54.12
N ARG A 138 -17.46 23.70 -53.11
CA ARG A 138 -18.40 24.81 -53.25
C ARG A 138 -17.73 25.84 -54.17
N ARG A 139 -18.31 26.04 -55.36
CA ARG A 139 -18.01 27.16 -56.27
C ARG A 139 -18.40 28.48 -55.64
#